data_AF-T0J1B2-F1
#
_entry.id   AF-T0J1B2-F1
#
_cell.length_a   1.000
_cell.length_b   1.000
_cell.length_c   1.000
_cell.angle_alpha   90.00
_cell.angle_beta   90.00
_cell.angle_gamma   90.00
#
_symmetry.space_group_name_H-M   'P 1'
#
loop_
_entity.id
_entity.type
_entity.pdbx_description
1 polymer ?
#
loop_
_entity_poly.entity_id
_entity_poly.type
_entity_poly.pdbx_seq_one_letter_code
_entity_poly.pdbx_strand_id
1 'polypeptide(L)' 'MSKQSVTSIADAAAVADWLDQQGEHKRANDVRRICRSNVSLRNTCSLLYKDNMALRETRK' A
#
# COMPACT_ATOMS: atom_id res chain seq x y z
N MET A 1 2.29 -10.00 -9.01
CA MET A 1 1.66 -9.08 -8.04
C MET A 1 0.38 -8.51 -8.65
N SER A 2 -0.75 -8.62 -7.94
CA SER A 2 -2.10 -8.32 -8.44
C SER A 2 -2.23 -6.87 -8.94
N LYS A 3 -2.63 -6.69 -10.20
CA LYS A 3 -2.91 -5.39 -10.82
C LYS A 3 -3.91 -4.56 -9.98
N GLN A 4 -4.92 -5.20 -9.40
CA GLN A 4 -6.00 -4.53 -8.62
C GLN A 4 -5.46 -3.69 -7.47
N SER A 5 -4.44 -4.21 -6.81
CA SER A 5 -3.86 -3.59 -5.63
C SER A 5 -2.89 -2.45 -5.94
N VAL A 6 -2.49 -2.28 -7.20
CA VAL A 6 -1.78 -1.08 -7.70
C VAL A 6 -2.81 -0.02 -8.08
N THR A 7 -3.91 -0.43 -8.71
CA THR A 7 -5.06 0.45 -9.03
C THR A 7 -5.61 1.11 -7.77
N SER A 8 -5.85 0.35 -6.69
CA SER A 8 -6.41 0.88 -5.44
C SER A 8 -5.55 1.95 -4.75
N ILE A 9 -4.22 1.93 -4.95
CA ILE A 9 -3.30 2.92 -4.38
C ILE A 9 -3.27 4.20 -5.23
N ALA A 10 -3.27 4.05 -6.56
CA ALA A 10 -3.38 5.16 -7.49
C ALA A 10 -4.71 5.92 -7.29
N ASP A 11 -5.80 5.19 -7.10
CA ASP A 11 -7.13 5.75 -6.82
C ASP A 11 -7.15 6.52 -5.49
N ALA A 12 -6.52 5.97 -4.44
CA ALA A 12 -6.46 6.64 -3.13
C ALA A 12 -5.59 7.91 -3.14
N ALA A 13 -4.51 7.95 -3.93
CA ALA A 13 -3.73 9.17 -4.13
C ALA A 13 -4.56 10.24 -4.86
N ALA A 14 -5.25 9.87 -5.94
CA ALA A 14 -6.14 10.78 -6.66
C ALA A 14 -7.29 11.31 -5.78
N VAL A 15 -7.87 10.46 -4.92
CA VAL A 15 -8.91 10.87 -3.95
C VAL A 15 -8.36 11.84 -2.93
N ALA A 16 -7.14 11.61 -2.41
CA ALA A 16 -6.52 12.53 -1.46
C ALA A 16 -6.27 13.91 -2.10
N ASP A 17 -5.79 13.95 -3.34
CA ASP A 17 -5.50 15.20 -4.04
C ASP A 17 -6.79 15.94 -4.43
N TRP A 18 -7.84 15.22 -4.82
CA TRP A 18 -9.16 15.81 -5.02
C TRP A 18 -9.70 16.43 -3.73
N LEU A 19 -9.63 15.72 -2.59
CA LEU A 19 -10.03 16.25 -1.28
C LEU A 19 -9.24 17.50 -0.90
N ASP A 20 -7.94 17.53 -1.17
CA ASP A 20 -7.06 18.67 -0.88
C ASP A 20 -7.49 19.91 -1.69
N GLN A 21 -7.84 19.73 -2.97
CA GLN A 21 -8.35 20.79 -3.83
C GLN A 21 -9.72 21.32 -3.39
N GLN A 22 -10.54 20.49 -2.72
CA GLN A 22 -11.81 20.92 -2.12
C GLN A 22 -11.63 21.61 -0.76
N GLY A 23 -10.40 21.75 -0.24
CA GLY A 23 -10.13 22.32 1.09
C GLY A 23 -10.31 21.32 2.25
N GLU A 24 -10.55 20.05 1.96
CA GLU A 24 -10.73 18.96 2.94
C GLU A 24 -9.38 18.39 3.41
N HIS A 25 -8.45 19.26 3.82
CA HIS A 25 -7.05 18.92 4.10
C HIS A 25 -6.88 17.79 5.14
N LYS A 26 -7.74 17.77 6.17
CA LYS A 26 -7.70 16.73 7.22
C LYS A 26 -8.04 15.35 6.63
N ARG A 27 -9.07 15.27 5.80
CA ARG A 27 -9.50 14.03 5.14
C ARG A 27 -8.48 13.57 4.11
N ALA A 28 -7.91 14.49 3.34
CA ALA A 28 -6.81 14.20 2.42
C ALA A 28 -5.61 13.57 3.15
N ASN A 29 -5.23 14.12 4.31
CA ASN A 29 -4.14 13.57 5.13
C ASN A 29 -4.47 12.19 5.72
N ASP A 30 -5.71 11.96 6.15
CA ASP A 30 -6.14 10.64 6.63
C ASP A 30 -6.07 9.59 5.52
N VAL A 31 -6.52 9.91 4.30
CA VAL A 31 -6.41 9.04 3.13
C VAL A 31 -4.94 8.72 2.83
N ARG A 32 -4.07 9.74 2.78
CA ARG A 32 -2.61 9.55 2.58
C ARG A 32 -1.99 8.66 3.64
N ARG A 33 -2.37 8.84 4.92
CA ARG A 33 -1.86 8.05 6.05
C ARG A 33 -2.26 6.58 5.92
N ILE A 34 -3.53 6.30 5.66
CA ILE A 34 -4.04 4.93 5.47
C ILE A 34 -3.34 4.27 4.28
N CYS A 35 -3.17 5.00 3.18
CA CYS A 35 -2.52 4.47 1.98
C CYS A 35 -1.05 4.07 2.25
N ARG A 36 -0.28 4.93 2.94
CA ARG A 36 1.11 4.62 3.34
C ARG A 36 1.20 3.40 4.25
N SER A 37 0.29 3.26 5.23
CA SER A 37 0.27 2.10 6.13
C SER A 37 0.03 0.80 5.37
N ASN A 38 -0.88 0.79 4.38
CA ASN A 38 -1.15 -0.38 3.55
C ASN A 38 0.04 -0.74 2.65
N VAL A 39 0.74 0.25 2.08
CA VAL A 39 1.98 0.02 1.31
C VAL A 39 3.04 -0.63 2.19
N SER A 40 3.26 -0.09 3.39
CA SER A 40 4.23 -0.64 4.35
C SER A 40 3.91 -2.09 4.72
N LEU A 41 2.65 -2.37 5.10
CA LEU A 41 2.18 -3.72 5.41
C LEU A 41 2.44 -4.70 4.26
N ARG A 42 2.11 -4.27 3.03
CA ARG A 42 2.26 -5.11 1.84
C ARG A 42 3.71 -5.39 1.50
N ASN A 43 4.60 -4.41 1.68
CA ASN A 43 6.05 -4.60 1.53
C ASN A 43 6.58 -5.62 2.55
N THR A 44 6.18 -5.49 3.82
CA THR A 44 6.54 -6.45 4.87
C THR A 44 6.07 -7.86 4.55
N CYS A 45 4.80 -8.02 4.14
CA CYS A 45 4.28 -9.34 3.71
C CYS A 45 5.06 -9.90 2.52
N SER A 46 5.43 -9.06 1.55
CA SER A 46 6.23 -9.51 0.40
C SER A 46 7.64 -9.94 0.80
N LEU A 47 8.26 -9.27 1.78
CA LEU A 47 9.57 -9.64 2.29
C LEU A 47 9.50 -10.98 3.02
N LEU A 48 8.57 -11.11 3.97
CA LEU A 48 8.34 -12.34 4.73
C LEU A 48 8.01 -13.54 3.83
N TYR A 49 7.30 -13.31 2.72
CA TYR A 49 7.03 -14.34 1.73
C TYR A 49 8.31 -14.81 1.03
N LYS A 50 9.17 -13.88 0.59
CA LYS A 50 10.46 -14.21 -0.03
C LYS A 50 11.36 -14.98 0.95
N ASP A 51 11.43 -14.53 2.20
CA ASP A 51 12.20 -15.19 3.26
C ASP A 51 11.67 -16.61 3.51
N ASN A 52 10.34 -16.78 3.56
CA ASN A 52 9.72 -18.11 3.70
C ASN A 52 10.07 -19.04 2.53
N MET A 53 10.06 -18.53 1.30
CA MET A 53 10.40 -19.34 0.12
C MET A 53 11.88 -19.77 0.16
N ALA A 54 12.79 -18.85 0.49
CA ALA A 54 14.21 -19.17 0.64
C ALA A 54 14.45 -20.22 1.74
N LEU A 55 13.77 -20.11 2.89
CA LEU A 55 13.84 -21.11 3.96
C LEU A 55 13.28 -22.48 3.58
N ARG A 56 12.30 -22.52 2.67
CA ARG A 56 11.75 -23.79 2.13
C ARG A 56 12.70 -24.45 1.15
N GLU A 57 13.44 -23.66 0.38
CA GLU A 57 14.45 -24.18 -0.56
C GLU A 57 15.66 -24.76 0.17
N THR A 58 16.09 -24.16 1.28
CA THR A 58 17.25 -24.65 2.07
C THR A 58 16.96 -25.87 2.93
N ARG A 59 15.68 -26.26 3.09
CA ARG A 59 15.25 -27.44 3.85
C ARG A 59 14.96 -28.67 2.98
N LYS A 60 15.16 -28.57 1.67
CA LYS A 60 15.13 -29.70 0.73
C LYS A 60 16.53 -30.27 0.57
#